data_AF-D8F3K2-F1
#
_entry.id   AF-D8F3K2-F1
#
_cell.length_a   1.000
_cell.length_b   1.000
_cell.length_c   1.000
_cell.angle_alpha   90.00
_cell.angle_beta   90.00
_cell.angle_gamma   90.00
#
_symmetry.space_group_name_H-M   'P 1'
#
loop_
_entity.id
_entity.type
_entity.pdbx_description
1 polymer ?
#
loop_
_entity_poly.entity_id
_entity_poly.type
_entity_poly.pdbx_seq_one_letter_code
_entity_poly.pdbx_strand_id
1 'polypeptide(L)'
;MTRYCGRDFTPEEFQQIRSLIKHNPDFNRTRLSKEVCGIFQWLKPDGNLKDMSCRVAMLRMHRDGLIELPPPTCVKGPQKKIEFTASTDPQDPVVRPVNQLPRLQLKMVTKATSALWNEYVERYHYLGYTPLPGAQIRYIITAGKQIVALTGFGAAAWQIAPRDKFIGWTHDQRKKNLNLITNNARFLILPWVKSKNLASRILSLTARRLPDDWEEKYNIRPVLLESFVQKNLFSGTCYKAANWVNVGQTKGRGKLGPAGKISVPIKDIWLYPLAKKFRLFLKN
;
A
#
# COMPACT_ATOMS: atom_id res chain seq x y z
N MET A 1 13.30 -21.07 17.28
CA MET A 1 12.22 -20.09 17.03
C MET A 1 11.95 -20.01 15.53
N THR A 2 10.70 -19.96 15.11
CA THR A 2 10.32 -19.89 13.68
C THR A 2 9.62 -18.57 13.39
N ARG A 3 10.00 -17.88 12.31
CA ARG A 3 9.50 -16.52 12.04
C ARG A 3 8.35 -16.50 11.04
N TYR A 4 7.22 -15.91 11.44
CA TYR A 4 6.07 -15.66 10.57
C TYR A 4 5.59 -14.22 10.67
N CYS A 5 5.32 -13.59 9.51
CA CYS A 5 4.75 -12.24 9.42
C CYS A 5 5.48 -11.18 10.28
N GLY A 6 6.79 -11.33 10.43
CA GLY A 6 7.62 -10.40 11.21
C GLY A 6 7.63 -10.65 12.72
N ARG A 7 7.01 -11.71 13.24
CA ARG A 7 7.06 -12.14 14.65
C ARG A 7 7.77 -13.49 14.76
N ASP A 8 8.61 -13.64 15.76
CA ASP A 8 9.25 -14.92 16.09
C ASP A 8 8.31 -15.73 17.00
N PHE A 9 8.20 -17.02 16.75
CA PHE A 9 7.37 -17.94 17.54
C PHE A 9 8.25 -18.95 18.25
N THR A 10 7.99 -19.13 19.55
CA THR A 10 8.67 -20.13 20.38
C THR A 10 7.92 -21.47 20.34
N PRO A 11 8.58 -22.58 20.71
CA PRO A 11 7.91 -23.88 20.84
C PRO A 11 6.69 -23.85 21.77
N GLU A 12 6.75 -23.08 22.85
CA GLU A 12 5.67 -22.91 23.83
C GLU A 12 4.47 -22.20 23.21
N GLU A 13 4.71 -21.15 22.42
CA GLU A 13 3.63 -20.45 21.71
C GLU A 13 2.96 -21.36 20.66
N PHE A 14 3.73 -22.23 19.99
CA PHE A 14 3.14 -23.23 19.11
C PHE A 14 2.26 -24.21 19.88
N GLN A 15 2.67 -24.67 21.06
CA GLN A 15 1.85 -25.51 21.92
C GLN A 15 0.58 -24.79 22.37
N GLN A 16 0.65 -23.51 22.73
CA GLN A 16 -0.52 -22.69 23.07
C GLN A 16 -1.51 -22.58 21.89
N ILE A 17 -1.02 -22.34 20.66
CA ILE A 17 -1.88 -22.32 19.46
C ILE A 17 -2.53 -23.68 19.23
N ARG A 18 -1.78 -24.78 19.34
CA ARG A 18 -2.33 -26.15 19.16
C ARG A 18 -3.38 -26.47 20.22
N SER A 19 -3.12 -26.10 21.48
CA SER A 19 -4.07 -26.27 22.57
C SER A 19 -5.35 -25.47 22.33
N LEU A 20 -5.23 -24.20 21.91
CA LEU A 20 -6.38 -23.36 21.58
C LEU A 20 -7.24 -24.00 20.48
N ILE A 21 -6.63 -24.53 19.42
CA ILE A 21 -7.35 -25.20 18.33
C ILE A 21 -8.04 -26.46 18.84
N LYS A 22 -7.33 -27.31 19.61
CA LYS A 22 -7.86 -28.57 20.13
C LYS A 22 -9.08 -28.39 21.04
N HIS A 23 -9.07 -27.35 21.89
CA HIS A 23 -10.14 -27.09 22.85
C HIS A 23 -11.33 -26.32 22.25
N ASN A 24 -11.24 -25.84 21.01
CA ASN A 24 -12.28 -25.02 20.37
C ASN A 24 -12.58 -25.51 18.94
N PRO A 25 -13.13 -26.72 18.76
CA PRO A 25 -13.35 -27.31 17.43
C PRO A 25 -14.30 -26.50 16.54
N ASP A 26 -15.23 -25.75 17.14
CA ASP A 26 -16.21 -24.94 16.41
C ASP A 26 -15.64 -23.60 15.90
N PHE A 27 -14.42 -23.23 16.31
CA PHE A 27 -13.84 -21.95 15.92
C PHE A 27 -13.32 -22.00 14.49
N ASN A 28 -13.87 -21.13 13.64
CA ASN A 28 -13.29 -20.90 12.33
C ASN A 28 -11.93 -20.17 12.41
N ARG A 29 -11.18 -20.20 11.31
CA ARG A 29 -9.84 -19.57 11.21
C ARG A 29 -9.82 -18.08 11.56
N THR A 30 -10.93 -17.36 11.36
CA THR A 30 -11.05 -15.94 11.74
C THR A 30 -11.11 -15.78 13.25
N ARG A 31 -11.96 -16.55 13.94
CA ARG A 31 -12.07 -16.55 15.40
C ARG A 31 -10.74 -16.96 16.04
N LEU A 32 -10.14 -18.07 15.60
CA LEU A 32 -8.84 -18.54 16.09
C LEU A 32 -7.76 -17.44 15.99
N SER A 33 -7.66 -16.75 14.85
CA SER A 33 -6.67 -15.69 14.68
C SER A 33 -6.86 -14.50 15.63
N LYS A 34 -8.10 -14.21 16.05
CA LYS A 34 -8.37 -13.14 17.01
C LYS A 34 -7.99 -13.56 18.43
N GLU A 35 -8.33 -14.79 18.81
CA GLU A 35 -7.95 -15.36 20.11
C GLU A 35 -6.43 -15.45 20.27
N VAL A 36 -5.72 -15.95 19.26
CA VAL A 36 -4.25 -15.96 19.26
C VAL A 36 -3.68 -14.54 19.39
N CYS A 37 -4.25 -13.56 18.68
CA CYS A 37 -3.84 -12.16 18.85
C CYS A 37 -4.07 -11.65 20.29
N GLY A 38 -5.17 -12.05 20.94
CA GLY A 38 -5.46 -11.68 22.33
C GLY A 38 -4.46 -12.31 23.31
N ILE A 39 -4.24 -13.62 23.23
CA ILE A 39 -3.31 -14.36 24.11
C ILE A 39 -1.90 -13.79 23.98
N PHE A 40 -1.46 -13.51 22.75
CA PHE A 40 -0.09 -13.06 22.47
C PHE A 40 0.09 -11.56 22.50
N GLN A 41 -0.95 -10.79 22.85
CA GLN A 41 -0.97 -9.34 22.79
C GLN A 41 -0.45 -8.82 21.43
N TRP A 42 -0.82 -9.52 20.35
CA TRP A 42 -0.35 -9.21 19.02
C TRP A 42 -1.21 -8.11 18.40
N LEU A 43 -0.91 -6.88 18.79
CA LEU A 43 -1.65 -5.67 18.45
C LEU A 43 -1.00 -4.88 17.32
N LYS A 44 -1.79 -4.03 16.69
CA LYS A 44 -1.37 -2.94 15.81
C LYS A 44 -1.07 -1.68 16.65
N PRO A 45 -0.38 -0.66 16.10
CA PRO A 45 -0.13 0.60 16.82
C PRO A 45 -1.39 1.38 17.21
N ASP A 46 -2.52 1.10 16.58
CA ASP A 46 -3.85 1.64 16.92
C ASP A 46 -4.53 0.86 18.08
N GLY A 47 -3.84 -0.10 18.71
CA GLY A 47 -4.37 -0.95 19.78
C GLY A 47 -5.26 -2.10 19.31
N ASN A 48 -5.66 -2.13 18.03
CA ASN A 48 -6.51 -3.19 17.50
C ASN A 48 -5.71 -4.49 17.27
N LEU A 49 -6.39 -5.63 17.33
CA LEU A 49 -5.76 -6.94 17.04
C LEU A 49 -5.13 -6.96 15.64
N LYS A 50 -3.94 -7.55 15.53
CA LYS A 50 -3.25 -7.79 14.25
C LYS A 50 -3.74 -9.06 13.56
N ASP A 51 -5.06 -9.30 13.61
CA ASP A 51 -5.74 -10.55 13.27
C ASP A 51 -5.45 -11.02 11.84
N MET A 52 -5.40 -10.11 10.87
CA MET A 52 -5.05 -10.44 9.49
C MET A 52 -3.61 -10.95 9.35
N SER A 53 -2.65 -10.35 10.06
CA SER A 53 -1.26 -10.85 10.03
C SER A 53 -1.15 -12.19 10.75
N CYS A 54 -1.85 -12.34 11.87
CA CYS A 54 -1.91 -13.59 12.61
C CYS A 54 -2.53 -14.70 11.77
N ARG A 55 -3.64 -14.45 11.08
CA ARG A 55 -4.28 -15.43 10.20
C ARG A 55 -3.36 -15.85 9.07
N VAL A 56 -2.64 -14.92 8.45
CA VAL A 56 -1.62 -15.26 7.43
C VAL A 56 -0.49 -16.08 8.02
N ALA A 57 -0.02 -15.77 9.23
CA ALA A 57 0.99 -16.54 9.93
C ALA A 57 0.50 -17.98 10.20
N MET A 58 -0.67 -18.14 10.81
CA MET A 58 -1.28 -19.45 11.09
C MET A 58 -1.51 -20.27 9.82
N LEU A 59 -1.98 -19.65 8.73
CA LEU A 59 -2.13 -20.34 7.44
C LEU A 59 -0.80 -20.86 6.88
N ARG A 60 0.31 -20.13 7.10
CA ARG A 60 1.64 -20.60 6.72
C ARG A 60 2.13 -21.71 7.65
N MET A 61 1.98 -21.54 8.97
CA MET A 61 2.29 -22.59 9.94
C MET A 61 1.57 -23.90 9.64
N HIS A 62 0.31 -23.82 9.18
CA HIS A 62 -0.45 -24.99 8.77
C HIS A 62 0.12 -25.66 7.50
N ARG A 63 0.49 -24.88 6.49
CA ARG A 63 1.16 -25.41 5.28
C ARG A 63 2.51 -26.01 5.58
N ASP A 64 3.21 -25.46 6.56
CA ASP A 64 4.51 -25.94 7.01
C ASP A 64 4.37 -27.13 7.99
N GLY A 65 3.15 -27.63 8.24
CA GLY A 65 2.88 -28.80 9.10
C GLY A 65 3.04 -28.56 10.60
N LEU A 66 3.20 -27.30 11.03
CA LEU A 66 3.44 -26.97 12.44
C LEU A 66 2.16 -26.91 13.28
N ILE A 67 1.01 -26.62 12.66
CA ILE A 67 -0.31 -26.62 13.29
C ILE A 67 -1.35 -27.20 12.33
N GLU A 68 -2.48 -27.65 12.82
CA GLU A 68 -3.60 -28.10 11.99
C GLU A 68 -4.76 -27.13 12.13
N LEU A 69 -5.14 -26.45 11.05
CA LEU A 69 -6.27 -25.50 11.07
C LEU A 69 -7.54 -26.19 10.57
N PRO A 70 -8.73 -25.81 11.10
CA PRO A 70 -10.00 -26.31 10.60
C PRO A 70 -10.17 -25.99 9.11
N PRO A 71 -10.99 -26.73 8.37
CA PRO A 71 -11.23 -26.48 6.95
C PRO A 71 -11.76 -25.06 6.70
N PRO A 72 -11.53 -24.47 5.51
CA PRO A 72 -12.09 -23.16 5.18
C PRO A 72 -13.63 -23.21 5.16
N THR A 73 -14.28 -22.30 5.88
CA THR A 73 -15.75 -22.18 5.87
C THR A 73 -16.31 -21.57 4.59
N CYS A 74 -15.46 -20.93 3.78
CA CYS A 74 -15.82 -20.36 2.50
C CYS A 74 -14.71 -20.66 1.49
N VAL A 75 -15.06 -21.36 0.42
CA VAL A 75 -14.16 -21.52 -0.73
C VAL A 75 -14.17 -20.20 -1.48
N LYS A 76 -12.98 -19.59 -1.68
CA LYS A 76 -12.90 -18.39 -2.51
C LYS A 76 -13.37 -18.73 -3.91
N GLY A 77 -14.53 -18.20 -4.30
CA GLY A 77 -14.95 -18.18 -5.69
C GLY A 77 -13.95 -17.42 -6.57
N PRO A 78 -14.09 -17.52 -7.91
CA PRO A 78 -13.25 -16.78 -8.83
C PRO A 78 -13.30 -15.28 -8.52
N GLN A 79 -12.15 -14.63 -8.63
CA GLN A 79 -12.06 -13.20 -8.39
C GLN A 79 -12.92 -12.48 -9.44
N LYS A 80 -14.01 -11.82 -9.02
CA LYS A 80 -14.88 -11.07 -9.94
C LYS A 80 -14.03 -10.06 -10.70
N LYS A 81 -14.07 -10.13 -12.03
CA LYS A 81 -13.49 -9.09 -12.90
C LYS A 81 -14.24 -7.79 -12.67
N ILE A 82 -13.54 -6.67 -12.77
CA ILE A 82 -14.18 -5.36 -12.72
C ILE A 82 -14.87 -5.15 -14.06
N GLU A 83 -16.17 -4.92 -14.02
CA GLU A 83 -16.96 -4.58 -15.20
C GLU A 83 -16.93 -3.07 -15.45
N PHE A 84 -16.90 -2.71 -16.73
CA PHE A 84 -16.86 -1.33 -17.18
C PHE A 84 -18.29 -0.82 -17.38
N THR A 85 -18.66 0.20 -16.61
CA THR A 85 -19.94 0.90 -16.57
C THR A 85 -19.82 2.28 -17.20
N ALA A 86 -20.94 2.91 -17.54
CA ALA A 86 -20.94 4.28 -18.06
C ALA A 86 -20.38 5.32 -17.06
N SER A 87 -20.29 4.97 -15.76
CA SER A 87 -19.81 5.87 -14.71
C SER A 87 -18.36 6.30 -14.89
N THR A 88 -17.55 5.49 -15.58
CA THR A 88 -16.15 5.82 -15.86
C THR A 88 -15.89 5.96 -17.36
N ASP A 89 -16.88 6.30 -18.17
CA ASP A 89 -16.66 6.59 -19.58
C ASP A 89 -15.83 7.87 -19.77
N PRO A 90 -15.17 8.02 -20.94
CA PRO A 90 -14.51 9.26 -21.30
C PRO A 90 -15.44 10.47 -21.18
N GLN A 91 -14.93 11.56 -20.61
CA GLN A 91 -15.67 12.80 -20.44
C GLN A 91 -15.04 13.92 -21.28
N ASP A 92 -15.68 15.09 -21.27
CA ASP A 92 -15.23 16.26 -22.03
C ASP A 92 -13.77 16.64 -21.71
N PRO A 93 -12.99 17.02 -22.74
CA PRO A 93 -11.60 17.41 -22.56
C PRO A 93 -11.42 18.58 -21.59
N VAL A 94 -10.51 18.40 -20.63
CA VAL A 94 -10.06 19.46 -19.72
C VAL A 94 -8.71 19.97 -20.21
N VAL A 95 -8.72 21.04 -21.01
CA VAL A 95 -7.51 21.61 -21.64
C VAL A 95 -7.27 23.03 -21.16
N ARG A 96 -6.68 23.18 -19.99
CA ARG A 96 -6.23 24.47 -19.43
C ARG A 96 -5.17 24.25 -18.36
N PRO A 97 -4.28 25.21 -18.08
CA PRO A 97 -3.30 25.08 -17.00
C PRO A 97 -3.97 24.99 -15.62
N VAL A 98 -3.27 24.38 -14.65
CA VAL A 98 -3.84 24.09 -13.32
C VAL A 98 -4.29 25.33 -12.55
N ASN A 99 -3.71 26.51 -12.82
CA ASN A 99 -4.09 27.78 -12.19
C ASN A 99 -5.41 28.35 -12.73
N GLN A 100 -5.92 27.84 -13.85
CA GLN A 100 -7.23 28.18 -14.42
C GLN A 100 -8.30 27.10 -14.16
N LEU A 101 -7.93 26.03 -13.46
CA LEU A 101 -8.89 25.05 -12.98
C LEU A 101 -9.55 25.54 -11.68
N PRO A 102 -10.80 25.15 -11.41
CA PRO A 102 -11.36 25.26 -10.08
C PRO A 102 -10.45 24.60 -9.04
N ARG A 103 -10.55 25.04 -7.78
CA ARG A 103 -9.76 24.50 -6.67
C ARG A 103 -9.85 22.97 -6.64
N LEU A 104 -8.68 22.32 -6.67
CA LEU A 104 -8.60 20.87 -6.58
C LEU A 104 -9.03 20.40 -5.18
N GLN A 105 -9.91 19.40 -5.14
CA GLN A 105 -10.35 18.74 -3.91
C GLN A 105 -9.86 17.29 -3.90
N LEU A 106 -9.28 16.87 -2.78
CA LEU A 106 -8.91 15.48 -2.55
C LEU A 106 -10.01 14.83 -1.71
N LYS A 107 -10.76 13.90 -2.30
CA LYS A 107 -11.84 13.19 -1.61
C LYS A 107 -11.36 11.78 -1.29
N MET A 108 -11.29 11.44 0.00
CA MET A 108 -10.90 10.09 0.42
C MET A 108 -11.95 9.08 -0.05
N VAL A 109 -11.50 7.97 -0.62
CA VAL A 109 -12.36 6.88 -1.07
C VAL A 109 -12.96 6.16 0.14
N THR A 110 -14.28 6.03 0.13
CA THR A 110 -15.07 5.32 1.13
C THR A 110 -15.52 3.96 0.58
N LYS A 111 -16.29 3.19 1.35
CA LYS A 111 -16.90 1.95 0.87
C LYS A 111 -17.79 2.20 -0.36
N ALA A 112 -18.54 3.31 -0.36
CA ALA A 112 -19.45 3.68 -1.45
C ALA A 112 -18.71 4.03 -2.75
N THR A 113 -17.58 4.72 -2.68
CA THR A 113 -16.81 5.14 -3.86
C THR A 113 -15.69 4.17 -4.26
N SER A 114 -15.53 3.07 -3.52
CA SER A 114 -14.46 2.09 -3.75
C SER A 114 -14.56 1.41 -5.11
N ALA A 115 -15.78 1.03 -5.55
CA ALA A 115 -15.98 0.38 -6.83
C ALA A 115 -15.63 1.31 -7.99
N LEU A 116 -16.13 2.56 -7.94
CA LEU A 116 -15.82 3.60 -8.92
C LEU A 116 -14.31 3.86 -9.05
N TRP A 117 -13.60 3.98 -7.93
CA TRP A 117 -12.14 4.17 -7.95
C TRP A 117 -11.42 2.97 -8.58
N ASN A 118 -11.84 1.75 -8.24
CA ASN A 118 -11.25 0.54 -8.80
C ASN A 118 -11.47 0.47 -10.31
N GLU A 119 -12.66 0.82 -10.78
CA GLU A 119 -13.02 0.83 -12.18
C GLU A 119 -12.20 1.85 -12.99
N TYR A 120 -12.06 3.10 -12.53
CA TYR A 120 -11.20 4.08 -13.19
C TYR A 120 -9.74 3.60 -13.29
N VAL A 121 -9.23 2.98 -12.23
CA VAL A 121 -7.85 2.48 -12.21
C VAL A 121 -7.69 1.26 -13.11
N GLU A 122 -8.66 0.35 -13.14
CA GLU A 122 -8.66 -0.79 -14.06
C GLU A 122 -8.69 -0.32 -15.51
N ARG A 123 -9.57 0.64 -15.82
CA ARG A 123 -9.81 1.11 -17.18
C ARG A 123 -8.66 1.94 -17.75
N TYR A 124 -8.05 2.81 -16.94
CA TYR A 124 -7.16 3.85 -17.46
C TYR A 124 -5.73 3.85 -16.92
N HIS A 125 -5.45 3.17 -15.80
CA HIS A 125 -4.08 3.08 -15.32
C HIS A 125 -3.35 1.95 -16.08
N TYR A 126 -2.14 2.21 -16.59
CA TYR A 126 -1.37 1.23 -17.38
C TYR A 126 -1.02 -0.09 -16.67
N LEU A 127 -1.20 -0.16 -15.35
CA LEU A 127 -1.03 -1.38 -14.54
C LEU A 127 -2.35 -2.07 -14.17
N GLY A 128 -3.48 -1.50 -14.59
CA GLY A 128 -4.81 -1.87 -14.10
C GLY A 128 -4.95 -1.75 -12.58
N TYR A 129 -6.07 -2.28 -12.09
CA TYR A 129 -6.37 -2.40 -10.69
C TYR A 129 -5.82 -3.72 -10.14
N THR A 130 -5.05 -3.57 -9.06
CA THR A 130 -4.76 -4.66 -8.15
C THR A 130 -4.98 -4.16 -6.72
N PRO A 131 -5.48 -5.00 -5.80
CA PRO A 131 -5.65 -4.61 -4.40
C PRO A 131 -4.33 -4.07 -3.83
N LEU A 132 -4.39 -2.88 -3.23
CA LEU A 132 -3.20 -2.30 -2.60
C LEU A 132 -2.84 -3.09 -1.34
N PRO A 133 -1.55 -3.33 -1.09
CA PRO A 133 -1.12 -4.13 0.05
C PRO A 133 -1.22 -3.34 1.37
N GLY A 134 -1.70 -4.02 2.41
CA GLY A 134 -1.67 -3.52 3.79
C GLY A 134 -2.54 -2.29 4.03
N ALA A 135 -2.08 -1.42 4.93
CA ALA A 135 -2.70 -0.12 5.17
C ALA A 135 -2.70 0.71 3.88
N GLN A 136 -3.84 1.30 3.56
CA GLN A 136 -4.03 2.07 2.33
C GLN A 136 -4.97 3.27 2.48
N ILE A 137 -4.70 4.30 1.69
CA ILE A 137 -5.59 5.45 1.48
C ILE A 137 -5.64 5.72 -0.02
N ARG A 138 -6.84 6.01 -0.52
CA ARG A 138 -7.08 6.30 -1.94
C ARG A 138 -7.85 7.61 -2.02
N TYR A 139 -7.56 8.40 -3.04
CA TYR A 139 -8.26 9.65 -3.31
C TYR A 139 -8.82 9.68 -4.73
N ILE A 140 -9.98 10.29 -4.84
CA ILE A 140 -10.52 10.85 -6.08
C ILE A 140 -10.25 12.35 -6.02
N ILE A 141 -9.62 12.89 -7.07
CA ILE A 141 -9.29 14.31 -7.16
C ILE A 141 -10.25 14.98 -8.14
N THR A 142 -10.92 16.04 -7.70
CA THR A 142 -11.86 16.80 -8.53
C THR A 142 -11.43 18.25 -8.71
N ALA A 143 -11.74 18.82 -9.88
CA ALA A 143 -11.70 20.25 -10.15
C ALA A 143 -13.14 20.73 -10.37
N GLY A 144 -13.76 21.31 -9.33
CA GLY A 144 -15.20 21.54 -9.33
C GLY A 144 -15.94 20.19 -9.31
N LYS A 145 -16.88 20.00 -10.25
CA LYS A 145 -17.63 18.74 -10.41
C LYS A 145 -16.86 17.66 -11.18
N GLN A 146 -15.81 18.03 -11.91
CA GLN A 146 -15.07 17.14 -12.79
C GLN A 146 -14.05 16.31 -12.03
N ILE A 147 -14.06 14.98 -12.19
CA ILE A 147 -12.95 14.12 -11.74
C ILE A 147 -11.79 14.31 -12.71
N VAL A 148 -10.60 14.61 -12.18
CA VAL A 148 -9.41 14.86 -13.01
C VAL A 148 -8.29 13.85 -12.81
N ALA A 149 -8.23 13.23 -11.63
CA ALA A 149 -7.17 12.29 -11.29
C ALA A 149 -7.57 11.37 -10.13
N LEU A 150 -6.83 10.29 -9.98
CA LEU A 150 -6.95 9.33 -8.90
C LEU A 150 -5.57 9.01 -8.33
N THR A 151 -5.46 8.92 -7.01
CA THR A 151 -4.23 8.49 -6.33
C THR A 151 -4.51 7.36 -5.34
N GLY A 152 -3.54 6.47 -5.18
CA GLY A 152 -3.58 5.38 -4.21
C GLY A 152 -2.25 5.26 -3.50
N PHE A 153 -2.32 5.17 -2.17
CA PHE A 153 -1.20 4.98 -1.27
C PHE A 153 -1.38 3.69 -0.50
N GLY A 154 -0.31 2.90 -0.43
CA GLY A 154 -0.28 1.63 0.30
C GLY A 154 0.98 1.50 1.14
N ALA A 155 1.13 0.35 1.77
CA ALA A 155 2.36 0.01 2.49
C ALA A 155 3.59 0.09 1.57
N ALA A 156 4.72 0.52 2.14
CA ALA A 156 6.00 0.57 1.43
C ALA A 156 6.48 -0.81 0.98
N ALA A 157 7.27 -0.84 -0.09
CA ALA A 157 7.95 -2.02 -0.57
C ALA A 157 8.97 -2.51 0.47
N TRP A 158 9.00 -3.82 0.70
CA TRP A 158 9.77 -4.42 1.79
C TRP A 158 11.27 -4.13 1.70
N GLN A 159 11.87 -4.34 0.53
CA GLN A 159 13.32 -4.22 0.31
C GLN A 159 13.61 -3.38 -0.92
N ILE A 160 14.17 -2.20 -0.71
CA ILE A 160 14.56 -1.27 -1.77
C ILE A 160 15.93 -0.72 -1.42
N ALA A 161 16.98 -1.35 -1.94
CA ALA A 161 18.36 -1.01 -1.57
C ALA A 161 18.72 0.47 -1.78
N PRO A 162 18.32 1.15 -2.89
CA PRO A 162 18.64 2.56 -3.05
C PRO A 162 17.95 3.47 -2.02
N ARG A 163 16.70 3.18 -1.65
CA ARG A 163 15.98 3.87 -0.57
C ARG A 163 16.67 3.63 0.77
N ASP A 164 16.98 2.37 1.08
CA ASP A 164 17.60 2.00 2.35
C ASP A 164 18.97 2.69 2.50
N LYS A 165 19.76 2.79 1.42
CA LYS A 165 21.03 3.55 1.39
C LYS A 165 20.80 5.06 1.58
N PHE A 166 19.79 5.64 0.93
CA PHE A 166 19.46 7.06 1.06
C PHE A 166 19.03 7.46 2.48
N ILE A 167 18.32 6.57 3.18
CA ILE A 167 17.95 6.75 4.58
C ILE A 167 19.16 6.47 5.49
N GLY A 168 20.01 5.51 5.11
CA GLY A 168 21.12 4.99 5.92
C GLY A 168 20.64 3.92 6.89
N TRP A 169 19.80 3.00 6.41
CA TRP A 169 19.21 1.93 7.20
C TRP A 169 20.05 0.66 7.25
N THR A 170 20.10 0.05 8.44
CA THR A 170 20.40 -1.38 8.60
C THR A 170 19.16 -2.24 8.31
N HIS A 171 19.35 -3.56 8.24
CA HIS A 171 18.23 -4.50 8.08
C HIS A 171 17.17 -4.35 9.18
N ASP A 172 17.62 -4.24 10.43
CA ASP A 172 16.73 -4.17 11.60
C ASP A 172 16.02 -2.83 11.71
N GLN A 173 16.71 -1.72 11.42
CA GLN A 173 16.08 -0.39 11.37
C GLN A 173 14.98 -0.34 10.31
N ARG A 174 15.24 -0.85 9.09
CA ARG A 174 14.20 -0.94 8.07
C ARG A 174 13.00 -1.75 8.57
N LYS A 175 13.25 -2.93 9.12
CA LYS A 175 12.20 -3.83 9.61
C LYS A 175 11.33 -3.17 10.68
N LYS A 176 11.95 -2.38 11.58
CA LYS A 176 11.26 -1.64 12.64
C LYS A 176 10.46 -0.45 12.10
N ASN A 177 11.02 0.30 11.17
CA ASN A 177 10.55 1.64 10.81
C ASN A 177 9.88 1.73 9.43
N LEU A 178 9.72 0.62 8.70
CA LEU A 178 9.12 0.60 7.36
C LEU A 178 7.67 1.11 7.35
N ASN A 179 6.93 0.94 8.44
CA ASN A 179 5.55 1.41 8.60
C ASN A 179 5.42 2.95 8.57
N LEU A 180 6.52 3.68 8.74
CA LEU A 180 6.58 5.14 8.62
C LEU A 180 6.77 5.61 7.17
N ILE A 181 6.83 4.69 6.20
CA ILE A 181 6.92 4.98 4.77
C ILE A 181 5.62 4.53 4.09
N THR A 182 5.10 5.35 3.19
CA THR A 182 3.97 4.98 2.32
C THR A 182 4.35 5.06 0.86
N ASN A 183 3.81 4.14 0.07
CA ASN A 183 4.09 4.03 -1.35
C ASN A 183 2.93 4.60 -2.16
N ASN A 184 3.19 5.57 -3.04
CA ASN A 184 2.24 6.00 -4.05
C ASN A 184 2.10 4.94 -5.15
N ALA A 185 1.28 3.94 -4.87
CA ALA A 185 1.10 2.75 -5.69
C ALA A 185 0.26 2.97 -6.97
N ARG A 186 -0.58 4.01 -7.00
CA ARG A 186 -1.35 4.43 -8.19
C ARG A 186 -1.36 5.94 -8.30
N PHE A 187 -1.04 6.44 -9.48
CA PHE A 187 -1.23 7.84 -9.82
C PHE A 187 -1.71 7.93 -11.26
N LEU A 188 -2.97 8.34 -11.42
CA LEU A 188 -3.67 8.40 -12.69
C LEU A 188 -4.19 9.82 -12.89
N ILE A 189 -3.80 10.46 -13.99
CA ILE A 189 -4.51 11.61 -14.55
C ILE A 189 -5.36 11.07 -15.68
N LEU A 190 -6.64 11.44 -15.72
CA LEU A 190 -7.57 10.85 -16.68
C LEU A 190 -7.21 11.27 -18.12
N PRO A 191 -7.42 10.39 -19.13
CA PRO A 191 -6.92 10.62 -20.48
C PRO A 191 -7.43 11.90 -21.17
N TRP A 192 -8.62 12.37 -20.81
CA TRP A 192 -9.22 13.61 -21.33
C TRP A 192 -8.67 14.87 -20.63
N VAL A 193 -7.79 14.73 -19.63
CA VAL A 193 -7.26 15.86 -18.86
C VAL A 193 -5.86 16.22 -19.32
N LYS A 194 -5.75 17.35 -20.02
CA LYS A 194 -4.48 17.95 -20.48
C LYS A 194 -4.26 19.29 -19.77
N SER A 195 -3.73 19.22 -18.55
CA SER A 195 -3.49 20.41 -17.73
C SER A 195 -2.02 20.54 -17.32
N LYS A 196 -1.36 21.61 -17.77
CA LYS A 196 0.01 21.95 -17.37
C LYS A 196 0.12 22.06 -15.86
N ASN A 197 1.16 21.46 -15.28
CA ASN A 197 1.48 21.44 -13.84
C ASN A 197 0.43 20.77 -12.93
N LEU A 198 -0.59 20.09 -13.48
CA LEU A 198 -1.60 19.41 -12.66
C LEU A 198 -0.98 18.29 -11.81
N ALA A 199 -0.13 17.47 -12.43
CA ALA A 199 0.46 16.31 -11.77
C ALA A 199 1.27 16.69 -10.52
N SER A 200 2.20 17.65 -10.67
CA SER A 200 3.02 18.11 -9.55
C SER A 200 2.18 18.81 -8.49
N ARG A 201 1.16 19.59 -8.89
CA ARG A 201 0.22 20.21 -7.94
C ARG A 201 -0.53 19.17 -7.11
N ILE A 202 -1.02 18.09 -7.72
CA ILE A 202 -1.69 16.98 -7.01
C ILE A 202 -0.73 16.30 -6.04
N LEU A 203 0.50 16.00 -6.47
CA LEU A 203 1.51 15.40 -5.60
C LEU A 203 1.79 16.29 -4.38
N SER A 204 1.98 17.59 -4.56
CA SER A 204 2.20 18.53 -3.45
C SER A 204 0.98 18.70 -2.53
N LEU A 205 -0.25 18.64 -3.06
CA LEU A 205 -1.45 18.64 -2.22
C LEU A 205 -1.56 17.35 -1.41
N THR A 206 -1.30 16.22 -2.05
CA THR A 206 -1.40 14.92 -1.40
C THR A 206 -0.34 14.74 -0.33
N ALA A 207 0.90 15.16 -0.58
CA ALA A 207 1.97 15.10 0.42
C ALA A 207 1.68 15.93 1.69
N ARG A 208 0.87 16.99 1.57
CA ARG A 208 0.43 17.78 2.73
C ARG A 208 -0.73 17.14 3.49
N ARG A 209 -1.66 16.50 2.79
CA ARG A 209 -2.90 15.95 3.36
C ARG A 209 -2.74 14.52 3.90
N LEU A 210 -1.99 13.69 3.18
CA LEU A 210 -1.86 12.26 3.47
C LEU A 210 -1.33 11.94 4.88
N PRO A 211 -0.34 12.67 5.45
CA PRO A 211 0.17 12.34 6.78
C PRO A 211 -0.91 12.39 7.86
N ASP A 212 -1.77 13.41 7.82
CA ASP A 212 -2.86 13.61 8.79
C ASP A 212 -3.94 12.53 8.61
N ASP A 213 -4.39 12.31 7.36
CA ASP A 213 -5.37 11.27 7.06
C ASP A 213 -4.88 9.85 7.43
N TRP A 214 -3.57 9.60 7.31
CA TRP A 214 -2.97 8.32 7.64
C TRP A 214 -2.85 8.12 9.15
N GLU A 215 -2.47 9.17 9.88
CA GLU A 215 -2.40 9.18 11.33
C GLU A 215 -3.79 9.00 11.95
N GLU A 216 -4.79 9.74 11.48
CA GLU A 216 -6.19 9.60 11.91
C GLU A 216 -6.70 8.17 11.72
N LYS A 217 -6.36 7.53 10.60
CA LYS A 217 -6.86 6.20 10.26
C LYS A 217 -6.10 5.04 10.91
N TYR A 218 -4.80 5.18 11.10
CA TYR A 218 -3.93 4.06 11.47
C TYR A 218 -3.10 4.31 12.74
N ASN A 219 -3.24 5.47 13.38
CA ASN A 219 -2.45 5.91 14.52
C ASN A 219 -0.92 5.86 14.26
N ILE A 220 -0.53 6.13 13.01
CA ILE A 220 0.86 6.15 12.56
C ILE A 220 1.02 7.35 11.63
N ARG A 221 1.99 8.22 11.89
CA ARG A 221 2.29 9.33 10.98
C ARG A 221 3.42 8.96 10.02
N PRO A 222 3.17 8.86 8.70
CA PRO A 222 4.24 8.62 7.74
C PRO A 222 5.17 9.84 7.65
N VAL A 223 6.46 9.59 7.50
CA VAL A 223 7.50 10.64 7.41
C VAL A 223 8.21 10.66 6.05
N LEU A 224 7.94 9.68 5.20
CA LEU A 224 8.51 9.57 3.86
C LEU A 224 7.50 8.93 2.90
N LEU A 225 7.42 9.48 1.69
CA LEU A 225 6.73 8.82 0.56
C LEU A 225 7.76 8.16 -0.34
N GLU A 226 7.37 7.05 -0.95
CA GLU A 226 8.07 6.44 -2.08
C GLU A 226 7.14 6.27 -3.28
N SER A 227 7.72 6.24 -4.48
CA SER A 227 7.02 5.90 -5.72
C SER A 227 7.99 5.22 -6.69
N PHE A 228 7.43 4.46 -7.62
CA PHE A 228 8.18 3.69 -8.61
C PHE A 228 7.69 3.99 -10.01
N VAL A 229 8.54 4.59 -10.82
CA VAL A 229 8.21 5.02 -12.19
C VAL A 229 8.86 4.07 -13.19
N GLN A 230 8.06 3.43 -14.03
CA GLN A 230 8.59 2.52 -15.05
C GLN A 230 9.39 3.28 -16.12
N LYS A 231 10.70 3.01 -16.18
CA LYS A 231 11.68 3.83 -16.89
C LYS A 231 11.46 3.88 -18.41
N ASN A 232 11.01 2.77 -19.00
CA ASN A 232 10.78 2.69 -20.45
C ASN A 232 9.44 3.27 -20.92
N LEU A 233 8.57 3.68 -19.99
CA LEU A 233 7.28 4.30 -20.33
C LEU A 233 7.21 5.77 -19.91
N PHE A 234 7.87 6.13 -18.80
CA PHE A 234 7.73 7.45 -18.19
C PHE A 234 9.08 7.98 -17.68
N SER A 235 9.29 9.28 -17.84
CA SER A 235 10.47 10.00 -17.37
C SER A 235 10.41 10.44 -15.89
N GLY A 236 9.25 10.33 -15.25
CA GLY A 236 9.06 10.79 -13.87
C GLY A 236 9.08 12.31 -13.69
N THR A 237 8.90 13.09 -14.77
CA THR A 237 8.99 14.57 -14.75
C THR A 237 8.10 15.21 -13.68
N CYS A 238 6.90 14.68 -13.45
CA CYS A 238 5.98 15.22 -12.44
C CYS A 238 6.50 15.07 -11.01
N TYR A 239 7.21 13.99 -10.70
CA TYR A 239 7.84 13.76 -9.39
C TYR A 239 9.00 14.73 -9.19
N LYS A 240 9.86 14.87 -10.20
CA LYS A 240 10.94 15.88 -10.18
C LYS A 240 10.40 17.29 -9.96
N ALA A 241 9.38 17.67 -10.70
CA ALA A 241 8.72 18.99 -10.59
C ALA A 241 8.02 19.21 -9.23
N ALA A 242 7.68 18.14 -8.51
CA ALA A 242 7.13 18.19 -7.17
C ALA A 242 8.20 18.07 -6.06
N ASN A 243 9.49 18.24 -6.40
CA ASN A 243 10.64 18.14 -5.49
C ASN A 243 10.86 16.75 -4.87
N TRP A 244 10.44 15.68 -5.56
CA TRP A 244 10.83 14.33 -5.18
C TRP A 244 12.28 14.07 -5.58
N VAL A 245 12.98 13.28 -4.77
CA VAL A 245 14.38 12.91 -4.97
C VAL A 245 14.43 11.55 -5.66
N ASN A 246 15.03 11.48 -6.84
CA ASN A 246 15.37 10.19 -7.46
C ASN A 246 16.59 9.61 -6.75
N VAL A 247 16.47 8.39 -6.23
CA VAL A 247 17.53 7.74 -5.45
C VAL A 247 18.16 6.54 -6.16
N GLY A 248 17.76 6.25 -7.40
CA GLY A 248 18.28 5.15 -8.21
C GLY A 248 17.17 4.26 -8.74
N GLN A 249 17.53 3.01 -9.08
CA GLN A 249 16.66 2.09 -9.82
C GLN A 249 16.43 0.78 -9.08
N THR A 250 15.26 0.19 -9.31
CA THR A 250 14.98 -1.20 -8.92
C THR A 250 15.82 -2.16 -9.75
N LYS A 251 16.12 -3.35 -9.22
CA LYS A 251 16.82 -4.42 -9.98
C LYS A 251 15.92 -5.27 -10.88
N GLY A 252 14.68 -4.82 -11.16
CA GLY A 252 13.71 -5.58 -11.96
C GLY A 252 13.26 -6.91 -11.34
N ARG A 253 13.38 -7.07 -10.02
CA ARG A 253 12.97 -8.28 -9.30
C ARG A 253 11.51 -8.17 -8.85
N GLY A 254 10.65 -9.05 -9.34
CA GLY A 254 9.27 -9.16 -8.89
C GLY A 254 9.19 -9.75 -7.48
N LYS A 255 8.13 -9.42 -6.74
CA LYS A 255 7.87 -9.99 -5.39
C LYS A 255 7.78 -11.52 -5.39
N LEU A 256 7.27 -12.10 -6.48
CA LEU A 256 7.12 -13.54 -6.70
C LEU A 256 8.06 -14.05 -7.80
N GLY A 257 9.02 -13.23 -8.23
CA GLY A 257 9.92 -13.57 -9.32
C GLY A 257 11.04 -14.52 -8.89
N PRO A 258 11.63 -15.27 -9.83
CA PRO A 258 12.78 -16.11 -9.56
C PRO A 258 13.95 -15.29 -8.97
N ALA A 259 14.60 -15.85 -7.95
CA ALA A 259 15.71 -15.20 -7.28
C ALA A 259 16.84 -14.88 -8.27
N GLY A 260 17.41 -13.67 -8.16
CA GLY A 260 18.54 -13.25 -9.00
C GLY A 260 18.17 -12.79 -10.42
N LYS A 261 16.98 -13.11 -10.94
CA LYS A 261 16.60 -12.79 -12.33
C LYS A 261 15.69 -11.57 -12.44
N ILE A 262 15.85 -10.82 -13.53
CA ILE A 262 14.91 -9.76 -13.91
C ILE A 262 13.61 -10.43 -14.37
N SER A 263 12.50 -10.04 -13.74
CA SER A 263 11.16 -10.59 -13.97
C SER A 263 10.09 -9.51 -14.10
N VAL A 264 10.43 -8.26 -13.81
CA VAL A 264 9.55 -7.10 -13.97
C VAL A 264 10.34 -5.91 -14.53
N PRO A 265 9.67 -4.94 -15.19
CA PRO A 265 10.33 -3.74 -15.70
C PRO A 265 11.10 -2.98 -14.62
N ILE A 266 12.25 -2.43 -15.01
CA ILE A 266 13.06 -1.57 -14.15
C ILE A 266 12.32 -0.24 -13.92
N LYS A 267 12.24 0.16 -12.66
CA LYS A 267 11.62 1.41 -12.23
C LYS A 267 12.64 2.34 -11.58
N ASP A 268 12.53 3.62 -11.87
CA ASP A 268 13.17 4.68 -11.08
C ASP A 268 12.44 4.83 -9.74
N ILE A 269 13.21 5.04 -8.68
CA ILE A 269 12.74 5.14 -7.30
C ILE A 269 12.76 6.61 -6.91
N TRP A 270 11.59 7.14 -6.58
CA TRP A 270 11.41 8.52 -6.17
C TRP A 270 10.98 8.56 -4.72
N LEU A 271 11.62 9.43 -3.92
CA LEU A 271 11.31 9.63 -2.51
C LEU A 271 10.91 11.07 -2.23
N TYR A 272 9.97 11.27 -1.31
CA TYR A 272 9.57 12.60 -0.84
C TYR A 272 9.52 12.67 0.68
N PRO A 273 10.47 13.38 1.33
CA PRO A 273 10.43 13.61 2.76
C PRO A 273 9.20 14.43 3.17
N LEU A 274 8.41 13.91 4.12
CA LEU A 274 7.24 14.60 4.68
C LEU A 274 7.58 15.46 5.90
N ALA A 275 8.76 15.24 6.48
CA ALA A 275 9.28 16.02 7.60
C ALA A 275 10.75 16.40 7.36
N LYS A 276 11.16 17.60 7.76
CA LYS A 276 12.57 18.05 7.62
C LYS A 276 13.56 17.07 8.25
N LYS A 277 13.23 16.54 9.43
CA LYS A 277 14.05 15.59 10.19
C LYS A 277 13.58 14.13 10.02
N PHE A 278 13.00 13.76 8.87
CA PHE A 278 12.45 12.41 8.63
C PHE A 278 13.43 11.27 8.97
N ARG A 279 14.73 11.46 8.71
CA ARG A 279 15.76 10.43 9.02
C ARG A 279 15.88 10.14 10.52
N LEU A 280 15.62 11.10 11.40
CA LEU A 280 15.64 10.85 12.85
C LEU A 280 14.52 9.88 13.22
N PHE A 281 13.29 10.16 12.77
CA PHE A 281 12.15 9.27 13.00
C PHE A 281 12.35 7.88 12.39
N LEU A 282 13.01 7.79 11.23
CA LEU A 282 13.27 6.50 10.58
C LEU A 282 14.44 5.73 11.20
N LYS A 283 15.33 6.35 11.97
CA LYS A 283 16.49 5.65 12.57
C LYS A 283 16.29 5.27 14.05
N ASN A 284 15.23 5.78 14.67
CA ASN A 284 14.84 5.49 16.04
C ASN A 284 14.07 4.17 16.18
#